data_AF-A0AAW5HY30-F1
#
_entry.id   AF-A0AAW5HY30-F1
#
_cell.length_a   1.000
_cell.length_b   1.000
_cell.length_c   1.000
_cell.angle_alpha   90.00
_cell.angle_beta   90.00
_cell.angle_gamma   90.00
#
_symmetry.space_group_name_H-M   'P 1'
#
loop_
_entity.id
_entity.type
_entity.pdbx_description
1 polymer ?
#
loop_
_entity_poly.entity_id
_entity_poly.type
_entity_poly.pdbx_seq_one_letter_code
_entity_poly.pdbx_strand_id
1 'polypeptide(L)' 'MHVGKELVPVDDQTQGWASKLLTASWVLLTIFVVVGGLFFWVMGGVKGEDLGALTWTIAFCSMIALMTIRQYLLAERS' A
#
# COMPACT_ATOMS: atom_id res chain seq x y z
N MET A 1 -25.24 26.37 -25.14
CA MET A 1 -23.81 26.35 -24.77
C MET A 1 -23.57 25.18 -23.83
N HIS A 2 -23.29 23.99 -24.37
CA HIS A 2 -22.77 22.89 -23.55
C HIS A 2 -21.26 23.07 -23.51
N VAL A 3 -20.76 23.64 -22.40
CA VAL A 3 -19.34 23.57 -22.08
C VAL A 3 -19.08 22.11 -21.74
N GLY A 4 -18.74 21.33 -22.76
CA GLY A 4 -18.16 20.01 -22.58
C GLY A 4 -16.84 20.23 -21.86
N LYS A 5 -16.81 19.94 -20.55
CA LYS A 5 -15.55 19.66 -19.87
C LYS A 5 -14.94 18.49 -20.63
N GLU A 6 -13.97 18.78 -21.50
CA GLU A 6 -13.07 17.76 -22.02
C GLU A 6 -12.46 17.09 -20.79
N LEU A 7 -12.92 15.88 -20.50
CA LEU A 7 -12.28 15.01 -19.52
C LEU A 7 -10.85 14.86 -20.04
N VAL A 8 -9.87 15.41 -19.32
CA VAL A 8 -8.46 15.22 -19.65
C VAL A 8 -8.28 13.71 -19.84
N PRO A 9 -7.92 13.26 -21.06
CA PRO A 9 -7.85 11.83 -21.33
C PRO A 9 -6.83 11.25 -20.36
N VAL A 10 -7.31 10.35 -19.49
CA VAL A 10 -6.44 9.66 -18.54
C VAL A 10 -5.42 8.89 -19.35
N ASP A 11 -4.16 9.24 -19.18
CA ASP A 11 -3.06 8.52 -19.81
C ASP A 11 -3.07 7.05 -19.31
N ASP A 12 -2.96 6.10 -20.25
CA ASP A 12 -2.94 4.66 -19.96
C ASP A 12 -1.83 4.28 -18.96
N GLN A 13 -0.74 5.06 -18.91
CA GLN A 13 0.36 4.87 -17.98
C GLN A 13 -0.09 5.08 -16.53
N THR A 14 -0.89 6.11 -16.24
CA THR A 14 -1.41 6.44 -14.91
C THR A 14 -2.35 5.36 -14.38
N GLN A 15 -3.21 4.79 -15.24
CA GLN A 15 -4.02 3.62 -14.87
C GLN A 15 -3.15 2.40 -14.55
N GLY A 16 -2.09 2.18 -15.34
CA GLY A 16 -1.11 1.13 -15.10
C GLY A 16 -0.43 1.25 -13.73
N TRP A 17 -0.07 2.46 -13.31
CA TRP A 17 0.55 2.72 -12.00
C TRP A 17 -0.40 2.45 -10.83
N ALA A 18 -1.66 2.86 -10.93
CA ALA A 18 -2.65 2.62 -9.88
C ALA A 18 -2.90 1.11 -9.64
N SER A 19 -2.89 0.31 -10.72
CA SER A 19 -3.00 -1.15 -10.63
C SER A 19 -1.73 -1.78 -10.06
N LYS A 20 -0.54 -1.35 -10.51
CA LYS A 20 0.75 -1.81 -9.98
C LYS A 20 0.90 -1.52 -8.48
N LEU A 21 0.45 -0.35 -8.02
CA LEU A 21 0.47 0.00 -6.59
C LEU A 21 -0.38 -0.94 -5.75
N LEU A 22 -1.57 -1.32 -6.24
CA LEU A 22 -2.44 -2.28 -5.54
C LEU A 22 -1.75 -3.64 -5.41
N THR A 23 -1.16 -4.15 -6.50
CA THR A 23 -0.41 -5.41 -6.47
C THR A 23 0.80 -5.33 -5.54
N ALA A 24 1.56 -4.23 -5.60
CA ALA A 24 2.70 -4.01 -4.72
C ALA A 24 2.30 -3.98 -3.25
N SER A 25 1.18 -3.34 -2.91
CA SER A 25 0.62 -3.33 -1.56
C SER A 25 0.31 -4.74 -1.05
N TRP A 26 -0.30 -5.60 -1.88
CA TRP A 26 -0.56 -6.99 -1.48
C TRP A 26 0.73 -7.79 -1.26
N VAL A 27 1.72 -7.64 -2.14
CA VAL A 27 3.03 -8.31 -1.99
C VAL A 27 3.73 -7.86 -0.70
N LEU A 28 3.78 -6.55 -0.45
CA LEU A 28 4.37 -5.99 0.77
C LEU A 28 3.64 -6.47 2.03
N LEU A 29 2.31 -6.49 2.01
CA LEU A 29 1.52 -6.98 3.13
C LEU A 29 1.85 -8.44 3.45
N THR A 30 1.91 -9.31 2.43
CA THR A 30 2.27 -10.72 2.63
C THR A 30 3.66 -10.86 3.25
N ILE A 31 4.66 -10.11 2.75
CA ILE A 31 6.03 -10.15 3.29
C ILE A 31 6.04 -9.74 4.75
N PHE A 32 5.42 -8.62 5.10
CA PHE A 32 5.42 -8.12 6.47
C PHE A 32 4.66 -9.03 7.44
N VAL A 33 3.56 -9.64 6.99
CA VAL A 33 2.83 -10.63 7.81
C VAL A 33 3.73 -11.82 8.13
N VAL A 34 4.41 -12.37 7.13
CA VAL A 34 5.33 -13.51 7.31
C VAL A 34 6.52 -13.14 8.19
N VAL A 35 7.18 -12.02 7.91
CA VAL A 35 8.37 -11.57 8.67
C VAL A 35 8.01 -11.23 10.12
N GLY A 36 6.90 -10.52 10.34
CA GLY A 36 6.43 -10.23 11.70
C GLY A 36 6.04 -11.49 12.45
N GLY A 37 5.41 -12.47 11.77
CA GLY A 37 5.13 -13.78 12.33
C GLY A 37 6.40 -14.55 12.70
N LEU A 38 7.44 -14.52 11.85
CA LEU A 38 8.73 -15.12 12.17
C LEU A 38 9.34 -14.48 13.42
N PHE A 39 9.36 -13.14 13.53
CA PHE A 39 9.89 -12.49 14.73
C PHE A 39 9.08 -12.80 15.99
N PHE A 40 7.75 -12.77 15.89
CA PHE A 40 6.86 -13.01 17.03
C PHE A 40 6.96 -14.47 17.53
N TRP A 41 6.91 -15.44 16.62
CA TRP A 41 6.76 -16.86 16.97
C TRP A 41 8.08 -17.63 17.02
N VAL A 42 9.10 -17.24 16.23
CA VAL A 42 10.36 -18.01 16.13
C VAL A 42 11.42 -17.51 17.10
N MET A 43 11.55 -16.20 17.31
CA MET A 43 12.57 -15.69 18.25
C MET A 43 12.19 -15.92 19.70
N GLY A 44 10.89 -15.97 20.02
CA GLY A 44 10.38 -16.22 21.36
C GLY A 44 10.73 -15.14 22.39
N GLY A 45 9.95 -15.09 23.46
CA GLY A 45 10.12 -14.13 24.55
C GLY A 45 9.78 -12.68 24.19
N VAL A 46 9.83 -11.81 25.19
CA VAL A 46 9.37 -10.40 25.12
C VAL A 46 9.98 -9.64 23.93
N LYS A 47 11.27 -9.87 23.63
CA LYS A 47 11.95 -9.21 22.51
C LYS A 47 11.42 -9.64 21.14
N GLY A 48 11.05 -10.91 20.97
CA GLY A 48 10.46 -11.41 19.73
C GLY A 48 9.06 -10.85 19.51
N GLU A 49 8.25 -10.82 20.57
CA GLU A 49 6.90 -10.27 20.57
C GLU A 49 6.89 -8.78 20.18
N ASP A 50 7.75 -7.97 20.80
CA ASP A 50 7.87 -6.54 20.49
C ASP A 50 8.30 -6.28 19.04
N LEU A 51 9.28 -7.04 18.53
CA LEU A 51 9.77 -6.89 17.15
C LEU A 51 8.74 -7.35 16.12
N GLY A 52 8.00 -8.42 16.41
CA GLY A 52 6.89 -8.89 15.58
C GLY A 52 5.77 -7.84 15.51
N ALA A 53 5.37 -7.29 16.66
CA ALA A 53 4.38 -6.23 16.74
C ALA A 53 4.82 -4.97 15.99
N LEU A 54 6.06 -4.50 16.20
CA LEU A 54 6.63 -3.36 15.48
C LEU A 54 6.62 -3.57 13.96
N THR A 55 6.97 -4.77 13.50
CA THR A 55 6.97 -5.12 12.08
C THR A 55 5.57 -4.98 11.47
N TRP A 56 4.53 -5.47 12.15
CA TRP A 56 3.16 -5.31 11.69
C TRP A 56 2.66 -3.86 11.79
N THR A 57 3.09 -3.08 12.78
CA THR A 57 2.78 -1.64 12.85
C THR A 57 3.37 -0.89 11.66
N ILE A 58 4.64 -1.13 11.33
CA ILE A 58 5.30 -0.52 10.16
C ILE A 58 4.56 -0.91 8.88
N ALA A 59 4.20 -2.18 8.73
CA ALA A 59 3.43 -2.68 7.59
C ALA A 59 2.11 -1.91 7.41
N PHE A 60 1.37 -1.71 8.49
CA PHE A 60 0.11 -0.97 8.45
C PHE A 60 0.32 0.49 8.02
N CYS A 61 1.33 1.17 8.57
CA CYS A 61 1.70 2.52 8.15
C CYS A 61 2.10 2.59 6.66
N SER A 62 2.91 1.65 6.18
CA SER A 62 3.30 1.58 4.77
C SER A 62 2.10 1.34 3.85
N MET A 63 1.15 0.51 4.27
CA MET A 63 -0.08 0.26 3.52
C MET A 63 -0.95 1.51 3.40
N ILE A 64 -1.10 2.28 4.49
CA ILE A 64 -1.81 3.56 4.44
C ILE A 64 -1.11 4.50 3.45
N ALA A 65 0.21 4.63 3.53
CA ALA A 65 0.96 5.51 2.62
C ALA A 65 0.75 5.12 1.14
N LEU A 66 0.85 3.83 0.80
CA LEU A 66 0.63 3.34 -0.57
C LEU A 66 -0.81 3.57 -1.05
N MET A 67 -1.80 3.35 -0.18
CA MET A 67 -3.19 3.61 -0.52
C MET A 67 -3.48 5.10 -0.68
N THR A 68 -2.87 5.96 0.13
CA THR A 68 -2.96 7.42 -0.01
C THR A 68 -2.38 7.88 -1.35
N ILE A 69 -1.21 7.38 -1.74
CA ILE A 69 -0.60 7.68 -3.06
C ILE A 69 -1.52 7.19 -4.18
N ARG A 70 -2.08 5.99 -4.05
CA ARG A 70 -3.07 5.49 -5.00
C ARG A 70 -4.26 6.44 -5.09
N GLN A 71 -4.90 6.81 -3.97
CA GLN A 71 -6.04 7.72 -3.98
C GLN A 71 -5.70 9.10 -4.57
N TYR A 72 -4.47 9.58 -4.37
CA TYR A 72 -3.99 10.83 -4.96
C TYR A 72 -3.89 10.75 -6.49
N LEU A 73 -3.22 9.73 -7.04
CA LEU A 73 -3.20 9.47 -8.49
C LEU A 73 -4.61 9.29 -9.06
N LEU A 74 -5.48 8.74 -8.22
CA LEU A 74 -6.88 8.53 -8.50
C LEU A 74 -7.75 9.79 -8.29
N ALA A 75 -7.24 10.88 -7.74
CA ALA A 75 -7.93 12.16 -7.62
C ALA A 75 -7.51 13.13 -8.72
N GLU A 76 -6.26 13.05 -9.20
CA GLU A 76 -5.78 13.81 -10.36
C GLU A 76 -6.53 13.48 -11.67
N ARG A 77 -7.32 12.42 -11.68
CA ARG A 77 -8.16 11.97 -12.80
C ARG A 77 -9.60 12.52 -12.82
N SER A 78 -10.03 13.32 -11.83
CA SER A 78 -11.38 13.92 -11.73
C SER A 78 -11.35 15.44 -11.87
#